data_AF-A0A8J8HR43-F1
#
_entry.id   AF-A0A8J8HR43-F1
#
_cell.length_a   1.000
_cell.length_b   1.000
_cell.length_c   1.000
_cell.angle_alpha   90.00
_cell.angle_beta   90.00
_cell.angle_gamma   90.00
#
_symmetry.space_group_name_H-M   'P 1'
#
loop_
_entity.id
_entity.type
_entity.pdbx_description
1 polymer ?
#
loop_
_entity_poly.entity_id
_entity_poly.type
_entity_poly.pdbx_seq_one_letter_code
_entity_poly.pdbx_strand_id
1 'polypeptide(L)'
;MSFLDNIKMGPKLIGSYLIVAAIAAIVGTIGIQKLHTIEVADTNLYEKMTVPLGEMGDMMQLFQRQRVNLRDAIMTGDVDRFGKRLKEIEVDLTKTEESFQKTLLTDKGKEAYKAYKDANNAYDAIAEKVLALAAAGKSKEAEALMRGDGAAGQAKVNEALDVLQNMKLKLAKESAESNAALASAATTMMLVIMGVGVAFGIITGIVMTRAITRPLNRFGEVLEAVAGGDLSIHSDIQTKDELGQMSEILNSTIGNLRESMLQVQESAMAISTASGEISMGNTDLSRRTEEQAASLEETASSMEQITSNVNQTADNAKSANHESSKARQVAQDGGAAVTQVIAAMEAINQSSAKINEIIGVVDEIAFQTNLLALNAAVEAARAGEQGRGFAVVAAEVRNLAKRSADAAKEIKGLIRESVAKSVDGNKVAAHAGETIQEVVANVQRVTSLVSEIANATQEQSTGLNEINKAVVQMDEVTQQNAALVEESAAAAESLDAQAHALTEIVGRFRTGVEVRRTAAAPKARTTVTAHPAPKMAKNGHAALKRPSARQELAIAKQPVPTPKSDDDGNWEAF
;
A
#
# COMPACT_ATOMS: atom_id res chain seq x y z
N MET A 1 -36.25 -27.91 -20.07
CA MET A 1 -35.80 -26.50 -20.21
C MET A 1 -34.27 -26.34 -20.26
N SER A 2 -33.45 -27.34 -19.90
CA SER A 2 -31.98 -27.16 -19.81
C SER A 2 -31.21 -26.93 -21.12
N PHE A 3 -31.78 -27.25 -22.29
CA PHE A 3 -31.09 -27.01 -23.56
C PHE A 3 -31.04 -25.50 -23.88
N LEU A 4 -32.14 -24.78 -23.66
CA LEU A 4 -32.19 -23.34 -23.92
C LEU A 4 -31.25 -22.58 -22.98
N ASP A 5 -31.11 -23.00 -21.74
CA ASP A 5 -30.28 -22.32 -20.72
C ASP A 5 -28.78 -22.33 -21.04
N ASN A 6 -28.33 -23.16 -21.99
CA ASN A 6 -26.93 -23.27 -22.39
C ASN A 6 -26.60 -22.66 -23.76
N ILE A 7 -27.59 -22.05 -24.42
CA ILE A 7 -27.40 -21.34 -25.69
C ILE A 7 -27.16 -19.87 -25.40
N LYS A 8 -26.11 -19.32 -26.02
CA LYS A 8 -25.78 -17.88 -26.04
C LYS A 8 -27.00 -17.01 -26.37
N MET A 9 -27.08 -15.82 -25.79
CA MET A 9 -28.25 -14.94 -25.95
C MET A 9 -28.51 -14.57 -27.42
N GLY A 10 -27.46 -14.30 -28.20
CA GLY A 10 -27.59 -13.95 -29.62
C GLY A 10 -28.33 -14.99 -30.45
N PRO A 11 -27.83 -16.24 -30.55
CA PRO A 11 -28.51 -17.33 -31.24
C PRO A 11 -29.91 -17.64 -30.70
N LYS A 12 -30.12 -17.52 -29.40
CA LYS A 12 -31.41 -17.75 -28.74
C LYS A 12 -32.47 -16.74 -29.18
N LEU A 13 -32.13 -15.44 -29.20
CA LEU A 13 -33.02 -14.38 -29.66
C LEU A 13 -33.27 -14.49 -31.17
N ILE A 14 -32.20 -14.58 -31.97
CA ILE A 14 -32.31 -14.69 -33.44
C ILE A 14 -33.14 -15.91 -33.83
N GLY A 15 -32.91 -17.07 -33.20
CA GLY A 15 -33.68 -18.28 -33.46
C GLY A 15 -35.17 -18.11 -33.21
N SER A 16 -35.56 -17.43 -32.12
CA SER A 16 -36.98 -17.17 -31.84
C SER A 16 -37.64 -16.27 -32.90
N TYR A 17 -36.94 -15.21 -33.35
CA TYR A 17 -37.44 -14.32 -34.40
C TYR A 17 -37.50 -15.01 -35.77
N LEU A 18 -36.50 -15.83 -36.11
CA LEU A 18 -36.48 -16.58 -37.37
C LEU A 18 -37.65 -17.56 -37.49
N ILE A 19 -38.07 -18.18 -36.39
CA ILE A 19 -39.23 -19.08 -36.40
C ILE A 19 -40.52 -18.29 -36.68
N VAL A 20 -40.71 -17.14 -36.02
CA VAL A 20 -41.88 -16.28 -36.28
C VAL A 20 -41.88 -15.76 -37.73
N ALA A 21 -40.72 -15.35 -38.25
CA ALA A 21 -40.56 -14.94 -39.64
C ALA A 21 -40.86 -16.08 -40.63
N ALA A 22 -40.43 -17.31 -40.33
CA ALA A 22 -40.72 -18.49 -41.14
C ALA A 22 -42.23 -18.79 -41.18
N ILE A 23 -42.93 -18.69 -40.04
CA ILE A 23 -44.39 -18.86 -39.99
C ILE A 23 -45.08 -17.78 -40.85
N ALA A 24 -44.66 -16.53 -40.75
CA ALA A 24 -45.21 -15.44 -41.57
C ALA A 24 -44.98 -15.68 -43.07
N ALA A 25 -43.79 -16.14 -43.46
CA ALA A 25 -43.48 -16.49 -44.86
C ALA A 25 -44.34 -17.65 -45.38
N ILE A 26 -44.59 -18.68 -44.55
CA ILE A 26 -45.48 -19.80 -44.90
C ILE A 26 -46.92 -19.30 -45.10
N VAL A 27 -47.44 -18.48 -44.18
CA VAL A 27 -48.79 -17.89 -44.31
C VAL A 27 -48.90 -17.07 -45.59
N GLY A 28 -47.92 -16.20 -45.86
CA GLY A 28 -47.91 -15.39 -47.08
C GLY A 28 -47.89 -16.23 -48.35
N THR A 29 -47.05 -17.27 -48.39
CA THR A 29 -46.95 -18.17 -49.56
C THR A 29 -48.25 -18.92 -49.82
N ILE A 30 -48.86 -19.50 -48.77
CA ILE A 30 -50.14 -20.21 -48.88
C ILE A 30 -51.27 -19.26 -49.31
N GLY A 31 -51.30 -18.04 -48.76
CA GLY A 31 -52.27 -17.01 -49.14
C GLY A 31 -52.20 -16.67 -50.63
N ILE A 32 -51.00 -16.42 -51.15
CA ILE A 32 -50.77 -16.14 -52.58
C ILE A 32 -51.24 -17.32 -53.45
N GLN A 33 -50.89 -18.55 -53.10
CA GLN A 33 -51.29 -19.75 -53.85
C GLN A 33 -52.82 -19.93 -53.90
N LYS A 34 -53.52 -19.68 -52.78
CA LYS A 34 -54.98 -19.79 -52.72
C LYS A 34 -55.68 -18.66 -53.49
N LEU A 35 -55.17 -17.43 -53.41
CA LEU A 35 -55.69 -16.32 -54.21
C LEU A 35 -55.57 -16.59 -55.71
N HIS A 36 -54.41 -17.07 -56.18
CA HIS A 36 -54.24 -17.45 -57.59
C HIS A 36 -55.20 -18.57 -58.02
N THR A 37 -55.46 -19.55 -57.14
CA THR A 37 -56.42 -20.62 -57.44
C THR A 37 -57.84 -20.08 -57.61
N ILE A 38 -58.25 -19.12 -56.76
CA ILE A 38 -59.55 -18.45 -56.85
C ILE A 38 -59.63 -17.59 -58.11
N GLU A 39 -58.58 -16.84 -58.44
CA GLU A 39 -58.50 -16.02 -59.66
C GLU A 39 -58.71 -16.84 -60.94
N VAL A 40 -58.05 -18.00 -61.04
CA VAL A 40 -58.23 -18.92 -62.19
C VAL A 40 -59.65 -19.48 -62.22
N ALA A 41 -60.21 -19.83 -61.06
CA ALA A 41 -61.56 -20.38 -60.98
C ALA A 41 -62.63 -19.33 -61.31
N ASP A 42 -62.41 -18.07 -60.94
CA ASP A 42 -63.29 -16.95 -61.25
C ASP A 42 -63.22 -16.57 -62.74
N THR A 43 -62.01 -16.55 -63.31
CA THR A 43 -61.79 -16.37 -64.75
C THR A 43 -62.54 -17.43 -65.56
N ASN A 44 -62.50 -18.69 -65.13
CA ASN A 44 -63.25 -19.76 -65.79
C ASN A 44 -64.77 -19.59 -65.67
N LEU A 45 -65.28 -19.18 -64.51
CA LEU A 45 -66.69 -18.86 -64.32
C LEU A 45 -67.16 -17.75 -65.27
N TYR A 46 -66.36 -16.70 -65.42
CA TYR A 46 -66.68 -15.60 -66.33
C TYR A 46 -66.56 -16.02 -67.81
N GLU A 47 -65.38 -16.42 -68.27
CA GLU A 47 -65.08 -16.64 -69.69
C GLU A 47 -65.72 -17.91 -70.27
N LYS A 48 -65.84 -19.00 -69.48
CA LYS A 48 -66.28 -20.30 -70.00
C LYS A 48 -67.75 -20.61 -69.68
N MET A 49 -68.36 -19.89 -68.75
CA MET A 49 -69.75 -20.15 -68.33
C MET A 49 -70.66 -18.95 -68.53
N THR A 50 -70.23 -17.74 -68.15
CA THR A 50 -71.08 -16.54 -68.21
C THR A 50 -71.10 -15.88 -69.59
N VAL A 51 -69.95 -15.59 -70.20
CA VAL A 51 -69.88 -15.01 -71.56
C VAL A 51 -70.66 -15.85 -72.60
N PRO A 52 -70.57 -17.19 -72.60
CA PRO A 52 -71.31 -18.03 -73.55
C PRO A 52 -72.83 -17.96 -73.40
N LEU A 53 -73.38 -17.53 -72.25
CA LEU A 53 -74.82 -17.29 -72.13
C LEU A 53 -75.27 -16.12 -73.02
N GLY A 54 -74.42 -15.13 -73.23
CA GLY A 54 -74.63 -14.06 -74.21
C GLY A 54 -74.63 -14.60 -75.64
N GLU A 55 -73.63 -15.44 -75.97
CA GLU A 55 -73.52 -16.10 -77.28
C GLU A 55 -74.75 -16.99 -77.58
N MET A 56 -75.29 -17.67 -76.57
CA MET A 56 -76.54 -18.41 -76.69
C MET A 56 -77.75 -17.52 -76.95
N GLY A 57 -77.78 -16.34 -76.33
CA GLY A 57 -78.76 -15.30 -76.63
C GLY A 57 -78.69 -14.89 -78.10
N ASP A 58 -77.47 -14.72 -78.64
CA ASP A 58 -77.25 -14.41 -80.05
C ASP A 58 -77.67 -15.56 -80.97
N MET A 59 -77.34 -16.82 -80.65
CA MET A 59 -77.81 -18.00 -81.40
C MET A 59 -79.34 -18.07 -81.46
N MET A 60 -80.00 -17.90 -80.32
CA MET A 60 -81.46 -17.87 -80.26
C MET A 60 -82.01 -16.73 -81.12
N GLN A 61 -81.45 -15.53 -81.04
CA GLN A 61 -81.88 -14.39 -81.86
C GLN A 61 -81.70 -14.65 -83.35
N LEU A 62 -80.54 -15.18 -83.76
CA LEU A 62 -80.22 -15.50 -85.16
C LEU A 62 -81.18 -16.56 -85.70
N PHE A 63 -81.45 -17.61 -84.91
CA PHE A 63 -82.46 -18.62 -85.24
C PHE A 63 -83.85 -17.99 -85.41
N GLN A 64 -84.29 -17.14 -84.47
CA GLN A 64 -85.59 -16.46 -84.62
C GLN A 64 -85.63 -15.53 -85.86
N ARG A 65 -84.54 -14.83 -86.16
CA ARG A 65 -84.44 -14.02 -87.39
C ARG A 65 -84.51 -14.89 -88.64
N GLN A 66 -83.90 -16.06 -88.65
CA GLN A 66 -83.97 -17.01 -89.75
C GLN A 66 -85.44 -17.38 -90.03
N ARG A 67 -86.18 -17.72 -88.98
CA ARG A 67 -87.61 -18.05 -89.05
C ARG A 67 -88.46 -16.90 -89.59
N VAL A 68 -88.22 -15.68 -89.10
CA VAL A 68 -88.95 -14.48 -89.55
C VAL A 68 -88.64 -14.18 -91.02
N ASN A 69 -87.37 -14.18 -91.43
CA ASN A 69 -87.01 -13.92 -92.83
C ASN A 69 -87.52 -15.01 -93.77
N LEU A 70 -87.55 -16.28 -93.33
CA LEU A 70 -88.13 -17.37 -94.09
C LEU A 70 -89.65 -17.21 -94.26
N ARG A 71 -90.35 -16.79 -93.20
CA ARG A 71 -91.78 -16.45 -93.29
C ARG A 71 -92.02 -15.26 -94.21
N ASP A 72 -91.23 -14.20 -94.09
CA ASP A 72 -91.36 -13.01 -94.91
C ASP A 72 -91.11 -13.32 -96.40
N ALA A 73 -90.15 -14.21 -96.71
CA ALA A 73 -89.92 -14.71 -98.06
C ALA A 73 -91.17 -15.37 -98.67
N ILE A 74 -91.94 -16.13 -97.88
CA ILE A 74 -93.21 -16.75 -98.32
C ILE A 74 -94.30 -15.68 -98.52
N MET A 75 -94.38 -14.71 -97.60
CA MET A 75 -95.46 -13.71 -97.59
C MET A 75 -95.30 -12.64 -98.68
N THR A 76 -94.07 -12.22 -98.99
CA THR A 76 -93.81 -11.18 -100.00
C THR A 76 -93.47 -11.76 -101.37
N GLY A 77 -93.01 -13.02 -101.43
CA GLY A 77 -92.47 -13.64 -102.64
C GLY A 77 -91.07 -13.13 -103.05
N ASP A 78 -90.43 -12.26 -102.25
CA ASP A 78 -89.10 -11.69 -102.51
C ASP A 78 -87.98 -12.63 -102.04
N VAL A 79 -87.87 -13.78 -102.72
CA VAL A 79 -86.96 -14.86 -102.30
C VAL A 79 -85.48 -14.47 -102.42
N ASP A 80 -85.12 -13.59 -103.36
CA ASP A 80 -83.73 -13.16 -103.55
C ASP A 80 -83.22 -12.31 -102.38
N ARG A 81 -84.03 -11.33 -101.92
CA ARG A 81 -83.67 -10.47 -100.79
C ARG A 81 -83.56 -11.27 -99.50
N PHE A 82 -84.57 -12.10 -99.22
CA PHE A 82 -84.61 -12.88 -97.98
C PHE A 82 -83.61 -14.04 -98.00
N GLY A 83 -83.33 -14.64 -99.17
CA GLY A 83 -82.26 -15.62 -99.34
C GLY A 83 -80.87 -15.06 -99.03
N LYS A 84 -80.57 -13.81 -99.40
CA LYS A 84 -79.32 -13.13 -98.99
C LYS A 84 -79.23 -12.96 -97.47
N ARG A 85 -80.31 -12.49 -96.83
CA ARG A 85 -80.36 -12.34 -95.36
C ARG A 85 -80.21 -13.67 -94.63
N LEU A 86 -80.79 -14.76 -95.15
CA LEU A 86 -80.64 -16.09 -94.58
C LEU A 86 -79.17 -16.56 -94.63
N LYS A 87 -78.44 -16.27 -95.70
CA LYS A 87 -76.99 -16.54 -95.79
C LYS A 87 -76.17 -15.70 -94.81
N GLU A 88 -76.51 -14.42 -94.63
CA GLU A 88 -75.86 -13.57 -93.62
C GLU A 88 -76.08 -14.13 -92.21
N ILE A 89 -77.31 -14.57 -91.90
CA ILE A 89 -77.64 -15.22 -90.62
C ILE A 89 -76.84 -16.52 -90.44
N GLU A 90 -76.69 -17.34 -91.48
CA GLU A 90 -75.90 -18.57 -91.43
C GLU A 90 -74.42 -18.30 -91.10
N VAL A 91 -73.83 -17.26 -91.70
CA VAL A 91 -72.45 -16.83 -91.42
C VAL A 91 -72.30 -16.35 -89.97
N ASP A 92 -73.20 -15.49 -89.51
CA ASP A 92 -73.17 -14.99 -88.13
C ASP A 92 -73.41 -16.10 -87.10
N LEU A 93 -74.30 -17.05 -87.42
CA LEU A 93 -74.59 -18.20 -86.58
C LEU A 93 -73.38 -19.12 -86.47
N THR A 94 -72.73 -19.43 -87.60
CA THR A 94 -71.50 -20.25 -87.62
C THR A 94 -70.39 -19.60 -86.79
N LYS A 95 -70.20 -18.29 -86.91
CA LYS A 95 -69.19 -17.56 -86.13
C LYS A 95 -69.48 -17.61 -84.63
N THR A 96 -70.75 -17.45 -84.25
CA THR A 96 -71.18 -17.50 -82.83
C THR A 96 -71.02 -18.91 -82.26
N GLU A 97 -71.35 -19.93 -83.07
CA GLU A 97 -71.18 -21.35 -82.76
C GLU A 97 -69.73 -21.75 -82.54
N GLU A 98 -68.80 -21.27 -83.38
CA GLU A 98 -67.36 -21.54 -83.20
C GLU A 98 -66.81 -20.99 -81.87
N SER A 99 -67.27 -19.81 -81.47
CA SER A 99 -66.88 -19.20 -80.19
C SER A 99 -67.46 -19.98 -79.01
N PHE A 100 -68.76 -20.29 -79.07
CA PHE A 100 -69.46 -21.06 -78.05
C PHE A 100 -68.87 -22.46 -77.87
N GLN A 101 -68.52 -23.15 -78.97
CA GLN A 101 -67.94 -24.49 -78.92
C GLN A 101 -66.62 -24.52 -78.12
N LYS A 102 -65.81 -23.46 -78.17
CA LYS A 102 -64.55 -23.34 -77.39
C LYS A 102 -64.77 -23.19 -75.88
N THR A 103 -66.01 -23.04 -75.45
CA THR A 103 -66.38 -22.87 -74.04
C THR A 103 -67.03 -24.14 -73.45
N LEU A 104 -67.16 -25.21 -74.24
CA LEU A 104 -67.72 -26.48 -73.80
C LEU A 104 -66.68 -27.27 -73.01
N LEU A 105 -66.80 -27.23 -71.68
CA LEU A 105 -65.87 -27.87 -70.76
C LEU A 105 -66.19 -29.34 -70.46
N THR A 106 -67.46 -29.73 -70.55
CA THR A 106 -67.94 -31.05 -70.12
C THR A 106 -68.37 -31.91 -71.30
N ASP A 107 -68.25 -33.23 -71.16
CA ASP A 107 -68.71 -34.17 -72.20
C ASP A 107 -70.21 -34.05 -72.45
N LYS A 108 -71.00 -33.88 -71.39
CA LYS A 108 -72.44 -33.58 -71.50
C LYS A 108 -72.71 -32.28 -72.27
N GLY A 109 -71.88 -31.24 -72.08
CA GLY A 109 -72.02 -29.98 -72.82
C GLY A 109 -71.75 -30.15 -74.31
N LYS A 110 -70.77 -30.97 -74.67
CA LYS A 110 -70.49 -31.34 -76.07
C LYS A 110 -71.64 -32.14 -76.68
N GLU A 111 -72.23 -33.07 -75.94
CA GLU A 111 -73.40 -33.84 -76.36
C GLU A 111 -74.63 -32.95 -76.59
N ALA A 112 -74.93 -32.06 -75.65
CA ALA A 112 -76.04 -31.11 -75.79
C ALA A 112 -75.83 -30.15 -76.98
N TYR A 113 -74.59 -29.71 -77.22
CA TYR A 113 -74.27 -28.89 -78.39
C TYR A 113 -74.45 -29.65 -79.69
N LYS A 114 -74.06 -30.93 -79.72
CA LYS A 114 -74.32 -31.79 -80.88
C LYS A 114 -75.82 -31.94 -81.15
N ALA A 115 -76.63 -32.14 -80.12
CA ALA A 115 -78.09 -32.23 -80.25
C ALA A 115 -78.70 -30.94 -80.82
N TYR A 116 -78.21 -29.78 -80.36
CA TYR A 116 -78.57 -28.48 -80.94
C TYR A 116 -78.16 -28.39 -82.42
N LYS A 117 -76.92 -28.74 -82.75
CA LYS A 117 -76.41 -28.66 -84.13
C LYS A 117 -77.19 -29.58 -85.07
N ASP A 118 -77.48 -30.80 -84.63
CA ASP A 118 -78.30 -31.76 -85.37
C ASP A 118 -79.73 -31.24 -85.59
N ALA A 119 -80.33 -30.62 -84.56
CA ALA A 119 -81.65 -29.99 -84.66
C ALA A 119 -81.65 -28.77 -85.61
N ASN A 120 -80.60 -27.93 -85.55
CA ASN A 120 -80.47 -26.76 -86.40
C ASN A 120 -80.27 -27.15 -87.86
N ASN A 121 -79.37 -28.08 -88.15
CA ASN A 121 -79.16 -28.60 -89.52
C ASN A 121 -80.43 -29.23 -90.09
N ALA A 122 -81.21 -29.95 -89.26
CA ALA A 122 -82.50 -30.51 -89.68
C ALA A 122 -83.52 -29.40 -90.00
N TYR A 123 -83.51 -28.31 -89.23
CA TYR A 123 -84.33 -27.14 -89.51
C TYR A 123 -83.87 -26.39 -90.77
N ASP A 124 -82.57 -26.24 -90.99
CA ASP A 124 -81.98 -25.63 -92.19
C ASP A 124 -82.41 -26.39 -93.46
N ALA A 125 -82.41 -27.72 -93.44
CA ALA A 125 -82.90 -28.55 -94.54
C ALA A 125 -84.40 -28.35 -94.81
N ILE A 126 -85.21 -28.02 -93.79
CA ILE A 126 -86.61 -27.64 -93.97
C ILE A 126 -86.70 -26.23 -94.54
N ALA A 127 -85.89 -25.29 -94.03
CA ALA A 127 -85.83 -23.91 -94.49
C ALA A 127 -85.46 -23.81 -95.97
N GLU A 128 -84.50 -24.60 -96.45
CA GLU A 128 -84.14 -24.69 -97.86
C GLU A 128 -85.31 -25.16 -98.74
N LYS A 129 -86.03 -26.20 -98.32
CA LYS A 129 -87.22 -26.69 -99.04
C LYS A 129 -88.33 -25.66 -99.07
N VAL A 130 -88.55 -24.96 -97.97
CA VAL A 130 -89.51 -23.86 -97.86
C VAL A 130 -89.14 -22.72 -98.82
N LEU A 131 -87.86 -22.33 -98.85
CA LEU A 131 -87.35 -21.29 -99.73
C LEU A 131 -87.48 -21.69 -101.22
N ALA A 132 -87.21 -22.96 -101.56
CA ALA A 132 -87.37 -23.50 -102.90
C ALA A 132 -88.85 -23.53 -103.35
N LEU A 133 -89.78 -23.90 -102.46
CA LEU A 133 -91.22 -23.84 -102.73
C LEU A 133 -91.70 -22.39 -102.89
N ALA A 134 -91.18 -21.45 -102.10
CA ALA A 134 -91.45 -20.03 -102.27
C ALA A 134 -90.92 -19.50 -103.61
N ALA A 135 -89.71 -19.89 -104.02
CA ALA A 135 -89.12 -19.53 -105.32
C ALA A 135 -89.94 -20.06 -106.51
N ALA A 136 -90.54 -21.24 -106.35
CA ALA A 136 -91.42 -21.86 -107.34
C ALA A 136 -92.85 -21.28 -107.35
N GLY A 137 -93.13 -20.22 -106.57
CA GLY A 137 -94.46 -19.60 -106.47
C GLY A 137 -95.50 -20.43 -105.71
N LYS A 138 -95.08 -21.49 -105.02
CA LYS A 138 -95.95 -22.44 -104.29
C LYS A 138 -96.14 -22.03 -102.83
N SER A 139 -96.57 -20.79 -102.58
CA SER A 139 -96.61 -20.22 -101.22
C SER A 139 -97.50 -20.99 -100.23
N LYS A 140 -98.61 -21.60 -100.69
CA LYS A 140 -99.46 -22.44 -99.81
C LYS A 140 -98.78 -23.74 -99.37
N GLU A 141 -97.99 -24.35 -100.25
CA GLU A 141 -97.22 -25.57 -99.92
C GLU A 141 -96.04 -25.21 -98.99
N ALA A 142 -95.37 -24.09 -99.23
CA ALA A 142 -94.32 -23.56 -98.36
C ALA A 142 -94.86 -23.22 -96.95
N GLU A 143 -96.05 -22.61 -96.87
CA GLU A 143 -96.71 -22.30 -95.59
C GLU A 143 -97.13 -23.57 -94.85
N ALA A 144 -97.67 -24.58 -95.54
CA ALA A 144 -98.02 -25.87 -94.94
C ALA A 144 -96.78 -26.58 -94.36
N LEU A 145 -95.65 -26.58 -95.10
CA LEU A 145 -94.39 -27.14 -94.63
C LEU A 145 -93.83 -26.39 -93.42
N MET A 146 -93.92 -25.05 -93.40
CA MET A 146 -93.54 -24.23 -92.24
C MET A 146 -94.40 -24.46 -91.01
N ARG A 147 -95.73 -24.60 -91.16
CA ARG A 147 -96.65 -24.83 -90.04
C ARG A 147 -96.61 -26.27 -89.51
N GLY A 148 -96.22 -27.23 -90.35
CA GLY A 148 -96.01 -28.63 -89.97
C GLY A 148 -94.57 -28.89 -89.52
N ASP A 149 -93.76 -29.44 -90.43
CA ASP A 149 -92.38 -29.85 -90.16
C ASP A 149 -91.51 -28.69 -89.65
N GLY A 150 -91.71 -27.47 -90.15
CA GLY A 150 -91.00 -26.28 -89.67
C GLY A 150 -91.29 -25.94 -88.21
N ALA A 151 -92.56 -26.04 -87.77
CA ALA A 151 -92.93 -25.83 -86.37
C ALA A 151 -92.35 -26.93 -85.46
N ALA A 152 -92.34 -28.19 -85.93
CA ALA A 152 -91.73 -29.30 -85.20
C ALA A 152 -90.19 -29.16 -85.12
N GLY A 153 -89.53 -28.75 -86.21
CA GLY A 153 -88.11 -28.46 -86.24
C GLY A 153 -87.74 -27.30 -85.33
N GLN A 154 -88.54 -26.23 -85.33
CA GLN A 154 -88.39 -25.10 -84.40
C GLN A 154 -88.45 -25.56 -82.94
N ALA A 155 -89.45 -26.37 -82.58
CA ALA A 155 -89.58 -26.84 -81.21
C ALA A 155 -88.32 -27.58 -80.76
N LYS A 156 -87.74 -28.42 -81.62
CA LYS A 156 -86.49 -29.14 -81.34
C LYS A 156 -85.28 -28.22 -81.17
N VAL A 157 -85.12 -27.20 -82.02
CA VAL A 157 -84.02 -26.23 -81.89
C VAL A 157 -84.16 -25.42 -80.60
N ASN A 158 -85.37 -24.95 -80.29
CA ASN A 158 -85.64 -24.22 -79.05
C ASN A 158 -85.38 -25.08 -77.81
N GLU A 159 -85.83 -26.34 -77.81
CA GLU A 159 -85.59 -27.28 -76.72
C GLU A 159 -84.09 -27.55 -76.53
N ALA A 160 -83.34 -27.76 -77.61
CA ALA A 160 -81.91 -27.98 -77.53
C ALA A 160 -81.13 -26.74 -77.03
N LEU A 161 -81.54 -25.53 -77.42
CA LEU A 161 -80.99 -24.29 -76.88
C LEU A 161 -81.35 -24.08 -75.40
N ASP A 162 -82.57 -24.42 -74.97
CA ASP A 162 -82.98 -24.33 -73.55
C ASP A 162 -82.19 -25.32 -72.67
N VAL A 163 -81.97 -26.55 -73.15
CA VAL A 163 -81.12 -27.53 -72.46
C VAL A 163 -79.69 -27.00 -72.30
N LEU A 164 -79.10 -26.46 -73.35
CA LEU A 164 -77.76 -25.85 -73.29
C LEU A 164 -77.71 -24.68 -72.29
N GLN A 165 -78.75 -23.84 -72.24
CA GLN A 165 -78.79 -22.65 -71.40
C GLN A 165 -78.89 -23.04 -69.93
N ASN A 166 -79.81 -23.95 -69.62
CA ASN A 166 -79.99 -24.48 -68.28
C ASN A 166 -78.74 -25.20 -67.78
N MET A 167 -78.04 -25.92 -68.65
CA MET A 167 -76.75 -26.54 -68.31
C MET A 167 -75.67 -25.50 -67.98
N LYS A 168 -75.53 -24.44 -68.79
CA LYS A 168 -74.56 -23.37 -68.54
C LYS A 168 -74.88 -22.59 -67.27
N LEU A 169 -76.15 -22.25 -67.04
CA LEU A 169 -76.60 -21.59 -65.80
C LEU A 169 -76.34 -22.46 -64.56
N LYS A 170 -76.62 -23.76 -64.65
CA LYS A 170 -76.34 -24.70 -63.56
C LYS A 170 -74.83 -24.78 -63.26
N LEU A 171 -74.00 -24.92 -64.30
CA LEU A 171 -72.54 -24.99 -64.14
C LEU A 171 -71.95 -23.69 -63.58
N ALA A 172 -72.46 -22.53 -64.02
CA ALA A 172 -72.08 -21.23 -63.48
C ALA A 172 -72.41 -21.11 -61.99
N LYS A 173 -73.62 -21.55 -61.59
CA LYS A 173 -74.01 -21.57 -60.18
C LYS A 173 -73.15 -22.51 -59.34
N GLU A 174 -72.93 -23.74 -59.79
CA GLU A 174 -72.07 -24.72 -59.10
C GLU A 174 -70.63 -24.20 -58.97
N SER A 175 -70.11 -23.54 -60.01
CA SER A 175 -68.78 -22.94 -59.98
C SER A 175 -68.70 -21.73 -59.04
N ALA A 176 -69.73 -20.88 -58.98
CA ALA A 176 -69.76 -19.76 -58.02
C ALA A 176 -69.81 -20.25 -56.57
N GLU A 177 -70.63 -21.27 -56.28
CA GLU A 177 -70.70 -21.90 -54.95
C GLU A 177 -69.36 -22.56 -54.57
N SER A 178 -68.72 -23.24 -55.52
CA SER A 178 -67.38 -23.82 -55.33
C SER A 178 -66.33 -22.74 -55.06
N ASN A 179 -66.32 -21.63 -55.81
CA ASN A 179 -65.40 -20.51 -55.61
C ASN A 179 -65.58 -19.88 -54.23
N ALA A 180 -66.84 -19.68 -53.78
CA ALA A 180 -67.14 -19.18 -52.44
C ALA A 180 -66.66 -20.15 -51.33
N ALA A 181 -66.84 -21.46 -51.52
CA ALA A 181 -66.33 -22.46 -50.60
C ALA A 181 -64.80 -22.50 -50.54
N LEU A 182 -64.12 -22.39 -51.70
CA LEU A 182 -62.66 -22.29 -51.79
C LEU A 182 -62.14 -21.04 -51.07
N ALA A 183 -62.80 -19.89 -51.24
CA ALA A 183 -62.46 -18.66 -50.54
C ALA A 183 -62.64 -18.79 -49.03
N SER A 184 -63.79 -19.29 -48.56
CA SER A 184 -64.05 -19.49 -47.13
C SER A 184 -63.06 -20.48 -46.49
N ALA A 185 -62.75 -21.60 -47.15
CA ALA A 185 -61.77 -22.56 -46.68
C ALA A 185 -60.36 -21.95 -46.61
N ALA A 186 -59.96 -21.15 -47.60
CA ALA A 186 -58.69 -20.42 -47.59
C ALA A 186 -58.62 -19.42 -46.42
N THR A 187 -59.69 -18.63 -46.20
CA THR A 187 -59.77 -17.68 -45.09
C THR A 187 -59.67 -18.37 -43.73
N THR A 188 -60.44 -19.44 -43.49
CA THR A 188 -60.39 -20.19 -42.23
C THR A 188 -59.01 -20.80 -41.99
N MET A 189 -58.38 -21.39 -43.02
CA MET A 189 -57.04 -21.94 -42.90
C MET A 189 -55.99 -20.87 -42.57
N MET A 190 -56.06 -19.70 -43.21
CA MET A 190 -55.17 -18.58 -42.90
C MET A 190 -55.35 -18.06 -41.47
N LEU A 191 -56.59 -17.95 -40.98
CA LEU A 191 -56.86 -17.54 -39.59
C LEU A 191 -56.30 -18.52 -38.56
N VAL A 192 -56.44 -19.83 -38.81
CA VAL A 192 -55.89 -20.86 -37.91
C VAL A 192 -54.37 -20.79 -37.85
N ILE A 193 -53.67 -20.71 -39.00
CA ILE A 193 -52.20 -20.62 -39.03
C ILE A 193 -51.72 -19.32 -38.39
N MET A 194 -52.42 -18.20 -38.64
CA MET A 194 -52.13 -16.92 -37.99
C MET A 194 -52.27 -17.01 -36.46
N GLY A 195 -53.36 -17.61 -35.96
CA GLY A 195 -53.58 -17.81 -34.53
C GLY A 195 -52.49 -18.65 -33.88
N VAL A 196 -52.07 -19.74 -34.52
CA VAL A 196 -50.95 -20.57 -34.06
C VAL A 196 -49.64 -19.77 -34.04
N GLY A 197 -49.37 -18.97 -35.07
CA GLY A 197 -48.20 -18.11 -35.14
C GLY A 197 -48.14 -17.08 -34.01
N VAL A 198 -49.26 -16.41 -33.71
CA VAL A 198 -49.36 -15.45 -32.61
C VAL A 198 -49.15 -16.14 -31.26
N ALA A 199 -49.82 -17.28 -31.02
CA ALA A 199 -49.66 -18.04 -29.78
C ALA A 199 -48.21 -18.48 -29.57
N PHE A 200 -47.55 -18.94 -30.63
CA PHE A 200 -46.14 -19.33 -30.58
C PHE A 200 -45.22 -18.12 -30.28
N GLY A 201 -45.47 -16.96 -30.90
CA GLY A 201 -44.76 -15.72 -30.62
C GLY A 201 -44.88 -15.27 -29.16
N ILE A 202 -46.08 -15.33 -28.58
CA ILE A 202 -46.31 -15.01 -27.17
C ILE A 202 -45.58 -15.98 -26.24
N ILE A 203 -45.68 -17.30 -26.49
CA ILE A 203 -45.03 -18.32 -25.66
C ILE A 203 -43.51 -18.15 -25.68
N THR A 204 -42.92 -18.04 -26.88
CA THR A 204 -41.47 -17.84 -27.02
C THR A 204 -41.01 -16.53 -26.40
N GLY A 205 -41.78 -15.44 -26.55
CA GLY A 205 -41.51 -14.18 -25.88
C GLY A 205 -41.47 -14.31 -24.36
N ILE A 206 -42.49 -14.90 -23.74
CA ILE A 206 -42.55 -15.12 -22.28
C ILE A 206 -41.37 -15.98 -21.80
N VAL A 207 -41.03 -17.05 -22.53
CA VAL A 207 -39.91 -17.93 -22.20
C VAL A 207 -38.58 -17.17 -22.26
N MET A 208 -38.32 -16.40 -23.32
CA MET A 208 -37.08 -15.63 -23.43
C MET A 208 -36.98 -14.50 -22.42
N THR A 209 -38.08 -13.78 -22.17
CA THR A 209 -38.10 -12.76 -21.11
C THR A 209 -37.74 -13.40 -19.78
N ARG A 210 -38.38 -14.52 -19.38
CA ARG A 210 -38.09 -15.18 -18.10
C ARG A 210 -36.67 -15.76 -18.04
N ALA A 211 -36.14 -16.28 -19.15
CA ALA A 211 -34.80 -16.83 -19.22
C ALA A 211 -33.71 -15.76 -19.06
N ILE A 212 -33.99 -14.51 -19.42
CA ILE A 212 -33.03 -13.40 -19.33
C ILE A 212 -33.23 -12.59 -18.05
N THR A 213 -34.45 -12.18 -17.71
CA THR A 213 -34.68 -11.26 -16.58
C THR A 213 -34.51 -11.92 -15.23
N ARG A 214 -34.80 -13.23 -15.07
CA ARG A 214 -34.64 -13.90 -13.77
C ARG A 214 -33.16 -13.97 -13.32
N PRO A 215 -32.21 -14.45 -14.15
CA PRO A 215 -30.79 -14.41 -13.77
C PRO A 215 -30.27 -12.98 -13.57
N LEU A 216 -30.71 -12.01 -14.39
CA LEU A 216 -30.32 -10.61 -14.21
C LEU A 216 -30.81 -10.01 -12.89
N ASN A 217 -32.01 -10.35 -12.44
CA ASN A 217 -32.49 -9.92 -11.12
C ASN A 217 -31.67 -10.56 -9.99
N ARG A 218 -31.30 -11.84 -10.10
CA ARG A 218 -30.39 -12.49 -9.13
C ARG A 218 -29.01 -11.85 -9.10
N PHE A 219 -28.48 -11.44 -10.25
CA PHE A 219 -27.26 -10.64 -10.31
C PHE A 219 -27.40 -9.33 -9.55
N GLY A 220 -28.54 -8.65 -9.71
CA GLY A 220 -28.88 -7.46 -8.94
C GLY A 220 -28.87 -7.72 -7.43
N GLU A 221 -29.51 -8.80 -6.96
CA GLU A 221 -29.54 -9.18 -5.54
C GLU A 221 -28.13 -9.45 -4.98
N VAL A 222 -27.28 -10.17 -5.72
CA VAL A 222 -25.89 -10.41 -5.30
C VAL A 222 -25.10 -9.10 -5.26
N LEU A 223 -25.20 -8.25 -6.29
CA LEU A 223 -24.50 -6.97 -6.32
C LEU A 223 -24.99 -6.02 -5.22
N GLU A 224 -26.28 -6.00 -4.91
CA GLU A 224 -26.84 -5.21 -3.82
C GLU A 224 -26.31 -5.66 -2.46
N ALA A 225 -26.20 -6.97 -2.24
CA ALA A 225 -25.60 -7.51 -1.02
C ALA A 225 -24.08 -7.22 -0.95
N VAL A 226 -23.34 -7.30 -2.05
CA VAL A 226 -21.92 -6.87 -2.11
C VAL A 226 -21.78 -5.38 -1.80
N ALA A 227 -22.65 -4.53 -2.36
CA ALA A 227 -22.67 -3.09 -2.08
C ALA A 227 -23.01 -2.78 -0.61
N GLY A 228 -23.83 -3.65 0.02
CA GLY A 228 -24.10 -3.64 1.46
C GLY A 228 -22.96 -4.20 2.33
N GLY A 229 -21.84 -4.61 1.72
CA GLY A 229 -20.68 -5.16 2.41
C GLY A 229 -20.71 -6.67 2.64
N ASP A 230 -21.70 -7.39 2.11
CA ASP A 230 -21.74 -8.85 2.20
C ASP A 230 -20.91 -9.50 1.10
N LEU A 231 -19.68 -9.88 1.46
CA LEU A 231 -18.75 -10.61 0.62
C LEU A 231 -18.82 -12.13 0.86
N SER A 232 -19.77 -12.63 1.67
CA SER A 232 -19.92 -14.07 1.96
C SER A 232 -20.77 -14.79 0.90
N ILE A 233 -21.58 -14.02 0.18
CA ILE A 233 -22.48 -14.51 -0.85
C ILE A 233 -21.71 -14.95 -2.11
N HIS A 234 -22.39 -15.76 -2.92
CA HIS A 234 -21.93 -16.09 -4.26
C HIS A 234 -23.14 -16.22 -5.20
N SER A 235 -22.92 -15.98 -6.49
CA SER A 235 -23.90 -16.28 -7.53
C SER A 235 -24.00 -17.79 -7.73
N ASP A 236 -25.23 -18.31 -7.78
CA ASP A 236 -25.55 -19.73 -8.01
C ASP A 236 -25.87 -20.05 -9.49
N ILE A 237 -25.70 -19.07 -10.38
CA ILE A 237 -26.02 -19.22 -11.80
C ILE A 237 -24.99 -20.12 -12.47
N GLN A 238 -25.44 -21.30 -12.94
CA GLN A 238 -24.64 -22.35 -13.58
C GLN A 238 -24.97 -22.54 -15.06
N THR A 239 -25.23 -21.46 -15.80
CA THR A 239 -25.45 -21.52 -17.25
C THR A 239 -24.12 -21.52 -18.01
N LYS A 240 -24.11 -21.95 -19.27
CA LYS A 240 -22.93 -21.90 -20.17
C LYS A 240 -22.94 -20.72 -21.14
N ASP A 241 -23.93 -19.85 -21.04
CA ASP A 241 -24.08 -18.65 -21.84
C ASP A 241 -23.34 -17.46 -21.20
N GLU A 242 -23.53 -16.26 -21.76
CA GLU A 242 -22.90 -15.03 -21.27
C GLU A 242 -23.25 -14.73 -19.80
N LEU A 243 -24.43 -15.15 -19.32
CA LEU A 243 -24.84 -14.97 -17.93
C LEU A 243 -24.00 -15.88 -17.00
N GLY A 244 -23.67 -17.09 -17.43
CA GLY A 244 -22.78 -17.97 -16.68
C GLY A 244 -21.36 -17.42 -16.57
N GLN A 245 -20.82 -16.90 -17.67
CA GLN A 245 -19.52 -16.24 -17.66
C GLN A 245 -19.50 -15.01 -16.73
N MET A 246 -20.56 -14.21 -16.74
CA MET A 246 -20.71 -13.07 -15.85
C MET A 246 -20.83 -13.48 -14.37
N SER A 247 -21.44 -14.64 -14.10
CA SER A 247 -21.53 -15.26 -12.76
C SER A 247 -20.14 -15.61 -12.23
N GLU A 248 -19.31 -16.24 -13.06
CA GLU A 248 -17.95 -16.62 -12.71
C GLU A 248 -17.06 -15.39 -12.44
N ILE A 249 -17.13 -14.37 -13.31
CA ILE A 249 -16.40 -13.10 -13.12
C ILE A 249 -16.85 -12.38 -11.83
N LEU A 250 -18.16 -12.34 -11.56
CA LEU A 250 -18.69 -11.75 -10.34
C LEU A 250 -18.17 -12.50 -9.11
N ASN A 251 -18.23 -13.83 -9.11
CA ASN A 251 -17.72 -14.65 -8.01
C ASN A 251 -16.21 -14.46 -7.79
N SER A 252 -15.42 -14.37 -8.86
CA SER A 252 -13.99 -14.04 -8.77
C SER A 252 -13.74 -12.65 -8.18
N THR A 253 -14.54 -11.66 -8.59
CA THR A 253 -14.45 -10.28 -8.06
C THR A 253 -14.76 -10.24 -6.56
N ILE A 254 -15.83 -10.92 -6.13
CA ILE A 254 -16.19 -11.05 -4.71
C ILE A 254 -15.07 -11.76 -3.94
N GLY A 255 -14.49 -12.82 -4.50
CA GLY A 255 -13.35 -13.55 -3.92
C GLY A 255 -12.13 -12.65 -3.70
N ASN A 256 -11.72 -11.89 -4.71
CA ASN A 256 -10.57 -10.98 -4.63
C ASN A 256 -10.81 -9.84 -3.62
N LEU A 257 -12.03 -9.28 -3.57
CA LEU A 257 -12.39 -8.28 -2.56
C LEU A 257 -12.35 -8.87 -1.16
N ARG A 258 -12.86 -10.10 -0.98
CA ARG A 258 -12.82 -10.81 0.31
C ARG A 258 -11.38 -11.04 0.77
N GLU A 259 -10.51 -11.53 -0.11
CA GLU A 259 -9.08 -11.73 0.18
C GLU A 259 -8.39 -10.42 0.55
N SER A 260 -8.64 -9.35 -0.20
CA SER A 260 -8.11 -8.01 0.10
C SER A 260 -8.56 -7.52 1.47
N MET A 261 -9.83 -7.70 1.84
CA MET A 261 -10.35 -7.34 3.16
C MET A 261 -9.70 -8.15 4.28
N LEU A 262 -9.50 -9.46 4.09
CA LEU A 262 -8.79 -10.31 5.06
C LEU A 262 -7.33 -9.87 5.24
N GLN A 263 -6.63 -9.53 4.15
CA GLN A 263 -5.25 -9.05 4.21
C GLN A 263 -5.14 -7.69 4.93
N VAL A 264 -6.09 -6.78 4.71
CA VAL A 264 -6.15 -5.51 5.45
C VAL A 264 -6.44 -5.76 6.94
N GLN A 265 -7.32 -6.70 7.28
CA GLN A 265 -7.59 -7.07 8.66
C GLN A 265 -6.34 -7.65 9.35
N GLU A 266 -5.62 -8.55 8.69
CA GLU A 266 -4.36 -9.12 9.20
C GLU A 266 -3.31 -8.03 9.42
N SER A 267 -3.16 -7.13 8.44
CA SER A 267 -2.22 -6.00 8.53
C SER A 267 -2.58 -5.05 9.68
N ALA A 268 -3.86 -4.76 9.88
CA ALA A 268 -4.32 -3.93 11.00
C ALA A 268 -4.03 -4.59 12.35
N MET A 269 -4.27 -5.90 12.50
CA MET A 269 -3.92 -6.64 13.72
C MET A 269 -2.39 -6.65 13.97
N ALA A 270 -1.59 -6.78 12.92
CA ALA A 270 -0.13 -6.69 13.02
C ALA A 270 0.33 -5.29 13.47
N ILE A 271 -0.26 -4.22 12.91
CA ILE A 271 0.05 -2.84 13.33
C ILE A 271 -0.35 -2.59 14.79
N SER A 272 -1.52 -3.05 15.23
CA SER A 272 -1.94 -2.90 16.64
C SER A 272 -0.98 -3.65 17.58
N THR A 273 -0.59 -4.87 17.22
CA THR A 273 0.39 -5.65 18.00
C THR A 273 1.74 -4.93 18.08
N ALA A 274 2.28 -4.49 16.95
CA ALA A 274 3.55 -3.75 16.88
C ALA A 274 3.49 -2.43 17.64
N SER A 275 2.37 -1.71 17.58
CA SER A 275 2.16 -0.46 18.33
C SER A 275 2.14 -0.71 19.83
N GLY A 276 1.53 -1.81 20.28
CA GLY A 276 1.59 -2.26 21.67
C GLY A 276 3.01 -2.60 22.13
N GLU A 277 3.80 -3.26 21.29
CA GLU A 277 5.22 -3.54 21.55
C GLU A 277 6.06 -2.26 21.64
N ILE A 278 5.84 -1.30 20.74
CA ILE A 278 6.50 0.01 20.78
C ILE A 278 6.14 0.74 22.07
N SER A 279 4.86 0.78 22.45
CA SER A 279 4.41 1.42 23.69
C SER A 279 5.08 0.83 24.94
N MET A 280 5.17 -0.50 25.02
CA MET A 280 5.90 -1.18 26.10
C MET A 280 7.40 -0.86 26.09
N GLY A 281 8.05 -0.90 24.92
CA GLY A 281 9.46 -0.57 24.77
C GLY A 281 9.75 0.89 25.15
N ASN A 282 8.83 1.79 24.81
CA ASN A 282 8.93 3.20 25.11
C ASN A 282 8.73 3.49 26.61
N THR A 283 7.89 2.71 27.30
CA THR A 283 7.78 2.75 28.76
C THR A 283 9.08 2.32 29.45
N ASP A 284 9.77 1.28 28.95
CA ASP A 284 11.09 0.90 29.48
C ASP A 284 12.16 1.95 29.18
N LEU A 285 12.14 2.54 27.96
CA LEU A 285 13.05 3.62 27.60
C LEU A 285 12.84 4.87 28.46
N SER A 286 11.59 5.22 28.75
CA SER A 286 11.22 6.29 29.68
C SER A 286 11.86 6.07 31.04
N ARG A 287 11.63 4.89 31.66
CA ARG A 287 12.21 4.52 32.96
C ARG A 287 13.75 4.60 32.95
N ARG A 288 14.40 4.10 31.89
CA ARG A 288 15.86 4.16 31.76
C ARG A 288 16.37 5.58 31.58
N THR A 289 15.62 6.44 30.89
CA THR A 289 15.94 7.86 30.73
C THR A 289 15.82 8.60 32.06
N GLU A 290 14.79 8.30 32.86
CA GLU A 290 14.64 8.82 34.23
C GLU A 290 15.77 8.35 35.17
N GLU A 291 16.12 7.06 35.13
CA GLU A 291 17.26 6.51 35.89
C GLU A 291 18.59 7.15 35.47
N GLN A 292 18.76 7.41 34.18
CA GLN A 292 19.93 8.09 33.64
C GLN A 292 19.98 9.56 34.08
N ALA A 293 18.85 10.27 34.06
CA ALA A 293 18.75 11.65 34.55
C ALA A 293 19.15 11.73 36.02
N ALA A 294 18.62 10.84 36.87
CA ALA A 294 18.98 10.77 38.29
C ALA A 294 20.48 10.48 38.50
N SER A 295 21.05 9.57 37.70
CA SER A 295 22.49 9.25 37.75
C SER A 295 23.37 10.42 37.30
N LEU A 296 22.92 11.19 36.29
CA LEU A 296 23.59 12.40 35.82
C LEU A 296 23.55 13.51 36.88
N GLU A 297 22.44 13.66 37.60
CA GLU A 297 22.30 14.62 38.70
C GLU A 297 23.27 14.30 39.85
N GLU A 298 23.37 13.03 40.25
CA GLU A 298 24.35 12.58 41.26
C GLU A 298 25.80 12.76 40.78
N THR A 299 26.05 12.50 39.50
CA THR A 299 27.37 12.70 38.88
C THR A 299 27.75 14.17 38.84
N ALA A 300 26.82 15.06 38.46
CA ALA A 300 27.03 16.50 38.43
C ALA A 300 27.34 17.03 39.84
N SER A 301 26.57 16.63 40.84
CA SER A 301 26.82 17.00 42.25
C SER A 301 28.20 16.50 42.74
N SER A 302 28.56 15.26 42.40
CA SER A 302 29.87 14.70 42.72
C SER A 302 31.00 15.48 42.03
N MET A 303 30.78 15.90 40.78
CA MET A 303 31.73 16.70 40.00
C MET A 303 31.93 18.11 40.58
N GLU A 304 30.87 18.76 41.06
CA GLU A 304 30.98 20.03 41.78
C GLU A 304 31.82 19.87 43.06
N GLN A 305 31.55 18.82 43.84
CA GLN A 305 32.31 18.53 45.05
C GLN A 305 33.79 18.24 44.76
N ILE A 306 34.08 17.42 43.74
CA ILE A 306 35.45 17.12 43.32
C ILE A 306 36.16 18.39 42.84
N THR A 307 35.49 19.22 42.03
CA THR A 307 36.04 20.49 41.54
C THR A 307 36.37 21.44 42.68
N SER A 308 35.49 21.53 43.69
CA SER A 308 35.75 22.28 44.91
C SER A 308 36.98 21.77 45.66
N ASN A 309 37.10 20.45 45.85
CA ASN A 309 38.24 19.84 46.55
C ASN A 309 39.57 20.03 45.79
N VAL A 310 39.56 19.95 44.46
CA VAL A 310 40.73 20.19 43.61
C VAL A 310 41.15 21.66 43.70
N ASN A 311 40.21 22.61 43.62
CA ASN A 311 40.51 24.04 43.79
C ASN A 311 41.09 24.33 45.19
N GLN A 312 40.49 23.78 46.25
CA GLN A 312 41.01 23.91 47.61
C GLN A 312 42.42 23.30 47.75
N THR A 313 42.69 22.18 47.07
CA THR A 313 44.02 21.56 47.06
C THR A 313 45.04 22.44 46.35
N ALA A 314 44.66 23.11 45.25
CA ALA A 314 45.53 24.05 44.55
C ALA A 314 45.90 25.25 45.43
N ASP A 315 44.93 25.81 46.16
CA ASP A 315 45.16 26.93 47.09
C ASP A 315 46.00 26.51 48.31
N ASN A 316 45.76 25.31 48.84
CA ASN A 316 46.59 24.73 49.90
C ASN A 316 48.03 24.51 49.43
N ALA A 317 48.23 24.02 48.20
CA ALA A 317 49.56 23.84 47.62
C ALA A 317 50.28 25.19 47.45
N LYS A 318 49.60 26.23 46.92
CA LYS A 318 50.18 27.58 46.85
C LYS A 318 50.59 28.12 48.22
N SER A 319 49.74 27.93 49.22
CA SER A 319 50.00 28.36 50.60
C SER A 319 51.17 27.60 51.22
N ALA A 320 51.21 26.28 51.05
CA ALA A 320 52.32 25.44 51.54
C ALA A 320 53.65 25.79 50.85
N ASN A 321 53.63 26.17 49.57
CA ASN A 321 54.81 26.61 48.83
C ASN A 321 55.36 27.91 49.42
N HIS A 322 54.47 28.87 49.72
CA HIS A 322 54.84 30.14 50.36
C HIS A 322 55.45 29.94 51.75
N GLU A 323 54.81 29.14 52.60
CA GLU A 323 55.33 28.86 53.94
C GLU A 323 56.64 28.05 53.90
N SER A 324 56.79 27.12 52.96
CA SER A 324 58.06 26.40 52.75
C SER A 324 59.18 27.36 52.33
N SER A 325 58.90 28.33 51.45
CA SER A 325 59.88 29.35 51.07
C SER A 325 60.31 30.22 52.25
N LYS A 326 59.38 30.61 53.13
CA LYS A 326 59.70 31.34 54.37
C LYS A 326 60.54 30.49 55.32
N ALA A 327 60.14 29.23 55.55
CA ALA A 327 60.88 28.31 56.42
C ALA A 327 62.31 28.08 55.92
N ARG A 328 62.49 27.98 54.59
CA ARG A 328 63.81 27.90 53.96
C ARG A 328 64.63 29.17 54.22
N GLN A 329 64.05 30.35 54.08
CA GLN A 329 64.74 31.62 54.37
C GLN A 329 65.21 31.68 55.82
N VAL A 330 64.33 31.35 56.77
CA VAL A 330 64.66 31.33 58.21
C VAL A 330 65.78 30.33 58.51
N ALA A 331 65.76 29.15 57.89
CA ALA A 331 66.82 28.17 58.04
C ALA A 331 68.16 28.67 57.44
N GLN A 332 68.13 29.35 56.29
CA GLN A 332 69.33 29.97 55.72
C GLN A 332 69.91 31.06 56.63
N ASP A 333 69.06 31.93 57.18
CA ASP A 333 69.46 32.98 58.12
C ASP A 333 70.02 32.37 59.42
N GLY A 334 69.41 31.28 59.91
CA GLY A 334 69.90 30.50 61.06
C GLY A 334 71.28 29.89 60.80
N GLY A 335 71.52 29.36 59.60
CA GLY A 335 72.83 28.83 59.20
C GLY A 335 73.90 29.92 59.14
N ALA A 336 73.54 31.12 58.67
CA ALA A 336 74.43 32.28 58.68
C ALA A 336 74.77 32.72 60.12
N ALA A 337 73.78 32.74 61.03
CA ALA A 337 73.99 33.07 62.44
C ALA A 337 74.92 32.06 63.13
N VAL A 338 74.75 30.75 62.88
CA VAL A 338 75.66 29.71 63.40
C VAL A 338 77.08 29.89 62.87
N THR A 339 77.24 30.25 61.60
CA THR A 339 78.55 30.57 61.01
C THR A 339 79.22 31.75 61.74
N GLN A 340 78.44 32.78 62.10
CA GLN A 340 78.95 33.91 62.91
C GLN A 340 79.37 33.47 64.33
N VAL A 341 78.62 32.55 64.96
CA VAL A 341 78.98 31.99 66.29
C VAL A 341 80.31 31.23 66.23
N ILE A 342 80.52 30.41 65.20
CA ILE A 342 81.79 29.69 64.98
C ILE A 342 82.94 30.68 64.82
N ALA A 343 82.76 31.74 64.03
CA ALA A 343 83.76 32.79 63.86
C ALA A 343 84.09 33.52 65.17
N ALA A 344 83.08 33.81 65.99
CA ALA A 344 83.27 34.44 67.30
C ALA A 344 84.02 33.52 68.28
N MET A 345 83.69 32.23 68.31
CA MET A 345 84.38 31.23 69.13
C MET A 345 85.84 31.03 68.69
N GLU A 346 86.11 31.06 67.38
CA GLU A 346 87.47 31.03 66.85
C GLU A 346 88.28 32.29 67.28
N ALA A 347 87.67 33.47 67.23
CA ALA A 347 88.27 34.70 67.73
C ALA A 347 88.56 34.64 69.24
N ILE A 348 87.66 34.04 70.04
CA ILE A 348 87.87 33.80 71.48
C ILE A 348 89.04 32.85 71.71
N ASN A 349 89.15 31.78 70.92
CA ASN A 349 90.24 30.82 71.01
C ASN A 349 91.60 31.49 70.71
N GLN A 350 91.68 32.29 69.64
CA GLN A 350 92.87 33.07 69.29
C GLN A 350 93.23 34.11 70.36
N SER A 351 92.24 34.82 70.92
CA SER A 351 92.46 35.77 72.01
C SER A 351 92.97 35.07 73.26
N SER A 352 92.39 33.92 73.61
CA SER A 352 92.80 33.10 74.75
C SER A 352 94.22 32.56 74.61
N ALA A 353 94.63 32.17 73.39
CA ALA A 353 96.00 31.75 73.10
C ALA A 353 97.00 32.90 73.35
N LYS A 354 96.70 34.12 72.90
CA LYS A 354 97.52 35.32 73.17
C LYS A 354 97.61 35.62 74.66
N ILE A 355 96.51 35.53 75.40
CA ILE A 355 96.52 35.75 76.86
C ILE A 355 97.38 34.67 77.53
N ASN A 356 97.26 33.40 77.12
CA ASN A 356 98.08 32.31 77.68
C ASN A 356 99.58 32.52 77.44
N GLU A 357 99.99 33.09 76.30
CA GLU A 357 101.36 33.50 76.02
C GLU A 357 101.81 34.63 76.95
N ILE A 358 101.01 35.70 77.09
CA ILE A 358 101.28 36.83 77.99
C ILE A 358 101.43 36.36 79.44
N ILE A 359 100.53 35.49 79.91
CA ILE A 359 100.60 34.93 81.27
C ILE A 359 101.81 34.01 81.43
N GLY A 360 102.25 33.34 80.36
CA GLY A 360 103.54 32.64 80.33
C GLY A 360 104.72 33.57 80.61
N VAL A 361 104.75 34.74 79.97
CA VAL A 361 105.76 35.78 80.24
C VAL A 361 105.65 36.32 81.67
N VAL A 362 104.44 36.51 82.20
CA VAL A 362 104.23 36.96 83.60
C VAL A 362 104.74 35.94 84.61
N ASP A 363 104.50 34.64 84.39
CA ASP A 363 105.03 33.54 85.21
C ASP A 363 106.56 33.50 85.15
N GLU A 364 107.14 33.71 83.97
CA GLU A 364 108.60 33.83 83.80
C GLU A 364 109.17 35.05 84.54
N ILE A 365 108.53 36.23 84.43
CA ILE A 365 108.91 37.44 85.17
C ILE A 365 108.82 37.19 86.68
N ALA A 366 107.77 36.53 87.16
CA ALA A 366 107.60 36.17 88.56
C ALA A 366 108.71 35.22 89.03
N PHE A 367 109.09 34.23 88.24
CA PHE A 367 110.20 33.33 88.52
C PHE A 367 111.56 34.07 88.57
N GLN A 368 111.83 34.92 87.58
CA GLN A 368 113.04 35.77 87.54
C GLN A 368 113.08 36.72 88.75
N THR A 369 111.95 37.32 89.13
CA THR A 369 111.83 38.20 90.30
C THR A 369 112.07 37.44 91.61
N ASN A 370 111.56 36.21 91.72
CA ASN A 370 111.80 35.33 92.87
C ASN A 370 113.29 34.93 92.98
N LEU A 371 113.98 34.69 91.84
CA LEU A 371 115.43 34.45 91.82
C LEU A 371 116.25 35.69 92.19
N LEU A 372 115.89 36.87 91.65
CA LEU A 372 116.52 38.14 91.99
C LEU A 372 116.35 38.46 93.49
N ALA A 373 115.15 38.26 94.03
CA ALA A 373 114.84 38.46 95.44
C ALA A 373 115.59 37.47 96.33
N LEU A 374 115.77 36.21 95.90
CA LEU A 374 116.60 35.23 96.60
C LEU A 374 118.06 35.67 96.63
N ASN A 375 118.62 36.10 95.48
CA ASN A 375 119.99 36.62 95.41
C ASN A 375 120.17 37.87 96.30
N ALA A 376 119.20 38.78 96.30
CA ALA A 376 119.21 39.96 97.17
C ALA A 376 119.12 39.59 98.66
N ALA A 377 118.30 38.60 99.03
CA ALA A 377 118.21 38.11 100.41
C ALA A 377 119.52 37.46 100.89
N VAL A 378 120.21 36.73 100.00
CA VAL A 378 121.53 36.15 100.27
C VAL A 378 122.59 37.24 100.47
N GLU A 379 122.63 38.25 99.60
CA GLU A 379 123.61 39.34 99.73
C GLU A 379 123.32 40.24 100.94
N ALA A 380 122.04 40.44 101.29
CA ALA A 380 121.63 41.12 102.51
C ALA A 380 122.05 40.35 103.78
N ALA A 381 121.96 39.01 103.78
CA ALA A 381 122.49 38.18 104.86
C ALA A 381 124.02 38.26 104.97
N ARG A 382 124.72 38.45 103.85
CA ARG A 382 126.17 38.62 103.76
C ARG A 382 126.67 39.95 104.33
N ALA A 383 125.85 41.00 104.28
CA ALA A 383 126.14 42.33 104.82
C ALA A 383 125.92 42.47 106.34
N GLY A 384 125.51 41.42 107.05
CA GLY A 384 125.33 41.41 108.51
C GLY A 384 124.25 42.39 109.01
N GLU A 385 124.47 43.05 110.15
CA GLU A 385 123.47 43.94 110.77
C GLU A 385 123.07 45.14 109.89
N GLN A 386 123.91 45.58 108.95
CA GLN A 386 123.60 46.69 108.03
C GLN A 386 122.63 46.29 106.90
N GLY A 387 122.49 44.98 106.62
CA GLY A 387 121.63 44.46 105.54
C GLY A 387 120.21 44.09 105.99
N ARG A 388 119.89 44.24 107.29
CA ARG A 388 118.66 43.71 107.90
C ARG A 388 117.37 44.29 107.31
N GLY A 389 117.35 45.58 106.98
CA GLY A 389 116.24 46.23 106.27
C GLY A 389 116.07 45.73 104.84
N PHE A 390 117.18 45.50 104.13
CA PHE A 390 117.17 44.93 102.77
C PHE A 390 116.72 43.47 102.74
N ALA A 391 117.06 42.67 103.75
CA ALA A 391 116.62 41.27 103.86
C ALA A 391 115.09 41.15 104.01
N VAL A 392 114.45 42.06 104.77
CA VAL A 392 112.99 42.09 104.91
C VAL A 392 112.33 42.47 103.59
N VAL A 393 112.85 43.49 102.89
CA VAL A 393 112.33 43.88 101.57
C VAL A 393 112.52 42.75 100.56
N ALA A 394 113.67 42.08 100.54
CA ALA A 394 113.92 40.94 99.66
C ALA A 394 112.98 39.75 99.95
N ALA A 395 112.68 39.46 101.22
CA ALA A 395 111.70 38.44 101.59
C ALA A 395 110.28 38.80 101.14
N GLU A 396 109.89 40.07 101.26
CA GLU A 396 108.58 40.56 100.82
C GLU A 396 108.45 40.52 99.28
N VAL A 397 109.48 40.95 98.55
CA VAL A 397 109.54 40.86 97.08
C VAL A 397 109.47 39.40 96.63
N ARG A 398 110.14 38.48 97.34
CA ARG A 398 110.08 37.04 97.07
C ARG A 398 108.68 36.47 97.30
N ASN A 399 108.01 36.87 98.38
CA ASN A 399 106.64 36.46 98.66
C ASN A 399 105.67 36.99 97.59
N LEU A 400 105.81 38.26 97.19
CA LEU A 400 105.03 38.85 96.10
C LEU A 400 105.26 38.13 94.77
N ALA A 401 106.51 37.78 94.45
CA ALA A 401 106.84 37.02 93.25
C ALA A 401 106.21 35.61 93.26
N LYS A 402 106.23 34.91 94.41
CA LYS A 402 105.54 33.62 94.57
C LYS A 402 104.02 33.75 94.39
N ARG A 403 103.41 34.78 95.00
CA ARG A 403 101.98 35.09 94.83
C ARG A 403 101.63 35.40 93.36
N SER A 404 102.49 36.12 92.65
CA SER A 404 102.32 36.40 91.22
C SER A 404 102.41 35.14 90.36
N ALA A 405 103.33 34.21 90.67
CA ALA A 405 103.44 32.92 89.98
C ALA A 405 102.21 32.02 90.24
N ASP A 406 101.74 31.95 91.49
CA ASP A 406 100.54 31.20 91.85
C ASP A 406 99.29 31.76 91.14
N ALA A 407 99.14 33.10 91.11
CA ALA A 407 98.06 33.77 90.37
C ALA A 407 98.16 33.55 88.84
N ALA A 408 99.37 33.62 88.27
CA ALA A 408 99.61 33.34 86.85
C ALA A 408 99.21 31.90 86.50
N LYS A 409 99.54 30.93 87.37
CA LYS A 409 99.15 29.52 87.19
C LYS A 409 97.64 29.32 87.27
N GLU A 410 96.95 30.01 88.18
CA GLU A 410 95.49 29.98 88.29
C GLU A 410 94.82 30.57 87.03
N ILE A 411 95.27 31.73 86.57
CA ILE A 411 94.80 32.36 85.32
C ILE A 411 95.05 31.43 84.12
N LYS A 412 96.21 30.77 84.05
CA LYS A 412 96.54 29.79 83.00
C LYS A 412 95.58 28.60 83.02
N GLY A 413 95.16 28.16 84.21
CA GLY A 413 94.11 27.15 84.39
C GLY A 413 92.77 27.59 83.81
N LEU A 414 92.30 28.78 84.19
CA LEU A 414 91.04 29.36 83.69
C LEU A 414 91.05 29.59 82.17
N ILE A 415 92.19 29.99 81.59
CA ILE A 415 92.32 30.16 80.14
C ILE A 415 92.26 28.81 79.43
N ARG A 416 92.94 27.78 79.94
CA ARG A 416 92.85 26.42 79.36
C ARG A 416 91.43 25.89 79.40
N GLU A 417 90.72 26.11 80.50
CA GLU A 417 89.31 25.73 80.62
C GLU A 417 88.44 26.51 79.61
N SER A 418 88.69 27.82 79.45
CA SER A 418 87.97 28.66 78.47
C SER A 418 88.23 28.22 77.03
N VAL A 419 89.47 27.87 76.68
CA VAL A 419 89.83 27.30 75.37
C VAL A 419 89.10 25.97 75.15
N ALA A 420 89.12 25.06 76.14
CA ALA A 420 88.43 23.78 76.03
C ALA A 420 86.91 23.96 75.81
N LYS A 421 86.27 24.87 76.58
CA LYS A 421 84.86 25.22 76.42
C LYS A 421 84.56 25.86 75.06
N SER A 422 85.45 26.71 74.54
CA SER A 422 85.32 27.32 73.21
C SER A 422 85.44 26.29 72.08
N VAL A 423 86.35 25.32 72.21
CA VAL A 423 86.52 24.22 71.25
C VAL A 423 85.29 23.32 71.22
N ASP A 424 84.74 22.96 72.38
CA ASP A 424 83.50 22.19 72.43
C ASP A 424 82.30 23.01 71.93
N GLY A 425 82.25 24.31 72.22
CA GLY A 425 81.27 25.23 71.63
C GLY A 425 81.33 25.27 70.10
N ASN A 426 82.52 25.28 69.52
CA ASN A 426 82.75 25.19 68.07
C ASN A 426 82.22 23.87 67.48
N LYS A 427 82.44 22.73 68.14
CA LYS A 427 81.92 21.42 67.68
C LYS A 427 80.39 21.40 67.69
N VAL A 428 79.77 21.90 68.76
CA VAL A 428 78.31 21.95 68.89
C VAL A 428 77.71 22.90 67.85
N ALA A 429 78.32 24.07 67.64
CA ALA A 429 77.89 25.02 66.61
C ALA A 429 78.08 24.45 65.19
N ALA A 430 79.19 23.78 64.90
CA ALA A 430 79.42 23.14 63.61
C ALA A 430 78.37 22.05 63.31
N HIS A 431 78.05 21.20 64.30
CA HIS A 431 77.02 20.18 64.15
C HIS A 431 75.61 20.79 64.00
N ALA A 432 75.31 21.88 64.72
CA ALA A 432 74.08 22.63 64.53
C ALA A 432 74.01 23.23 63.10
N GLY A 433 75.13 23.71 62.57
CA GLY A 433 75.24 24.22 61.19
C GLY A 433 74.97 23.15 60.14
N GLU A 434 75.54 21.96 60.29
CA GLU A 434 75.27 20.80 59.44
C GLU A 434 73.79 20.40 59.47
N THR A 435 73.19 20.34 60.67
CA THR A 435 71.77 20.04 60.85
C THR A 435 70.88 21.08 60.15
N ILE A 436 71.23 22.36 60.23
CA ILE A 436 70.50 23.43 59.53
C ILE A 436 70.62 23.28 58.00
N GLN A 437 71.78 22.88 57.47
CA GLN A 437 71.93 22.61 56.03
C GLN A 437 71.04 21.43 55.58
N GLU A 438 70.94 20.37 56.38
CA GLU A 438 70.00 19.28 56.11
C GLU A 438 68.54 19.76 56.11
N VAL A 439 68.17 20.63 57.06
CA VAL A 439 66.83 21.25 57.09
C VAL A 439 66.57 22.04 55.82
N VAL A 440 67.50 22.88 55.37
CA VAL A 440 67.38 23.63 54.10
C VAL A 440 67.16 22.67 52.92
N ALA A 441 67.93 21.59 52.84
CA ALA A 441 67.80 20.59 51.78
C ALA A 441 66.46 19.82 51.84
N ASN A 442 65.94 19.55 53.04
CA ASN A 442 64.63 18.93 53.24
C ASN A 442 63.49 19.88 52.83
N VAL A 443 63.53 21.15 53.24
CA VAL A 443 62.52 22.14 52.88
C VAL A 443 62.52 22.39 51.37
N GLN A 444 63.68 22.37 50.72
CA GLN A 444 63.78 22.45 49.25
C GLN A 444 63.05 21.28 48.58
N ARG A 445 63.22 20.04 49.08
CA ARG A 445 62.49 18.87 48.57
C ARG A 445 60.98 18.98 48.77
N VAL A 446 60.54 19.47 49.94
CA VAL A 446 59.10 19.74 50.20
C VAL A 446 58.55 20.76 49.21
N THR A 447 59.29 21.85 48.97
CA THR A 447 58.89 22.90 48.01
C THR A 447 58.70 22.32 46.61
N SER A 448 59.62 21.46 46.15
CA SER A 448 59.49 20.78 44.85
C SER A 448 58.23 19.90 44.79
N LEU A 449 57.98 19.07 45.81
CA LEU A 449 56.79 18.20 45.86
C LEU A 449 55.49 19.01 45.84
N VAL A 450 55.45 20.12 46.58
CA VAL A 450 54.28 21.01 46.61
C VAL A 450 54.07 21.68 45.24
N SER A 451 55.14 22.04 44.54
CA SER A 451 55.05 22.56 43.16
C SER A 451 54.53 21.51 42.18
N GLU A 452 54.93 20.24 42.33
CA GLU A 452 54.40 19.13 41.52
C GLU A 452 52.91 18.92 41.79
N ILE A 453 52.48 18.97 43.07
CA ILE A 453 51.05 18.90 43.45
C ILE A 453 50.28 20.05 42.79
N ALA A 454 50.77 21.29 42.86
CA ALA A 454 50.09 22.43 42.26
C ALA A 454 49.91 22.27 40.73
N ASN A 455 50.96 21.79 40.04
CA ASN A 455 50.90 21.53 38.60
C ASN A 455 49.91 20.41 38.27
N ALA A 456 49.97 19.28 38.98
CA ALA A 456 49.04 18.16 38.78
C ALA A 456 47.59 18.57 39.06
N THR A 457 47.37 19.43 40.06
CA THR A 457 46.03 19.93 40.41
C THR A 457 45.49 20.88 39.34
N GLN A 458 46.34 21.68 38.70
CA GLN A 458 45.96 22.52 37.55
C GLN A 458 45.55 21.68 36.33
N GLU A 459 46.26 20.59 36.07
CA GLU A 459 45.91 19.63 35.01
C GLU A 459 44.58 18.93 35.32
N GLN A 460 44.39 18.47 36.57
CA GLN A 460 43.12 17.91 37.03
C GLN A 460 41.95 18.89 36.87
N SER A 461 42.12 20.16 37.25
CA SER A 461 41.10 21.21 37.06
C SER A 461 40.70 21.36 35.59
N THR A 462 41.68 21.30 34.68
CA THR A 462 41.42 21.34 33.24
C THR A 462 40.65 20.09 32.78
N GLY A 463 41.05 18.90 33.25
CA GLY A 463 40.34 17.65 32.96
C GLY A 463 38.91 17.63 33.49
N LEU A 464 38.68 18.16 34.69
CA LEU A 464 37.34 18.28 35.27
C LEU A 464 36.42 19.20 34.48
N ASN A 465 36.95 20.29 33.91
CA ASN A 465 36.16 21.16 33.03
C ASN A 465 35.69 20.44 31.75
N GLU A 466 36.53 19.57 31.17
CA GLU A 466 36.13 18.77 30.01
C GLU A 466 35.12 17.69 30.38
N ILE A 467 35.28 17.03 31.54
CA ILE A 467 34.28 16.10 32.06
C ILE A 467 32.95 16.82 32.32
N ASN A 468 32.97 18.03 32.87
CA ASN A 468 31.76 18.82 33.11
C ASN A 468 31.01 19.14 31.80
N LYS A 469 31.74 19.51 30.73
CA LYS A 469 31.13 19.70 29.40
C LYS A 469 30.49 18.41 28.89
N ALA A 470 31.14 17.26 29.06
CA ALA A 470 30.59 15.98 28.66
C ALA A 470 29.31 15.61 29.44
N VAL A 471 29.27 15.90 30.75
CA VAL A 471 28.07 15.69 31.58
C VAL A 471 26.91 16.57 31.11
N VAL A 472 27.17 17.86 30.82
CA VAL A 472 26.15 18.77 30.27
C VAL A 472 25.60 18.28 28.92
N GLN A 473 26.47 17.77 28.04
CA GLN A 473 26.04 17.19 26.77
C GLN A 473 25.22 15.91 26.96
N MET A 474 25.58 15.07 27.93
CA MET A 474 24.80 13.87 28.27
C MET A 474 23.42 14.24 28.83
N ASP A 475 23.31 15.32 29.60
CA ASP A 475 22.03 15.85 30.07
C ASP A 475 21.15 16.31 28.90
N GLU A 476 21.70 17.06 27.94
CA GLU A 476 20.97 17.49 26.75
C GLU A 476 20.42 16.29 25.95
N VAL A 477 21.23 15.25 25.73
CA VAL A 477 20.78 14.01 25.07
C VAL A 477 19.72 13.28 25.91
N THR A 478 19.83 13.31 27.22
CA THR A 478 18.85 12.69 28.14
C THR A 478 17.50 13.40 28.05
N GLN A 479 17.49 14.74 27.98
CA GLN A 479 16.28 15.52 27.75
C GLN A 479 15.68 15.29 26.35
N GLN A 480 16.51 15.20 25.31
CA GLN A 480 16.05 14.84 23.96
C GLN A 480 15.45 13.44 23.92
N ASN A 481 16.04 12.47 24.62
CA ASN A 481 15.48 11.13 24.74
C ASN A 481 14.12 11.15 25.44
N ALA A 482 13.94 11.96 26.48
CA ALA A 482 12.65 12.12 27.13
C ALA A 482 11.58 12.67 26.18
N ALA A 483 11.93 13.70 25.39
CA ALA A 483 11.03 14.25 24.37
C ALA A 483 10.69 13.22 23.27
N LEU A 484 11.70 12.48 22.78
CA LEU A 484 11.52 11.42 21.78
C LEU A 484 10.65 10.28 22.31
N VAL A 485 10.77 9.96 23.59
CA VAL A 485 9.89 9.00 24.26
C VAL A 485 8.45 9.51 24.24
N GLU A 486 8.17 10.76 24.61
CA GLU A 486 6.80 11.29 24.54
C GLU A 486 6.23 11.29 23.11
N GLU A 487 7.03 11.70 22.12
CA GLU A 487 6.63 11.70 20.71
C GLU A 487 6.37 10.27 20.20
N SER A 488 7.23 9.32 20.57
CA SER A 488 7.08 7.90 20.20
C SER A 488 5.85 7.26 20.84
N ALA A 489 5.53 7.63 22.08
CA ALA A 489 4.30 7.18 22.75
C ALA A 489 3.07 7.66 21.99
N ALA A 490 3.02 8.95 21.66
CA ALA A 490 1.91 9.55 20.91
C ALA A 490 1.76 8.93 19.51
N ALA A 491 2.88 8.67 18.83
CA ALA A 491 2.88 8.00 17.53
C ALA A 491 2.36 6.55 17.62
N ALA A 492 2.80 5.79 18.62
CA ALA A 492 2.32 4.43 18.84
C ALA A 492 0.82 4.39 19.18
N GLU A 493 0.32 5.30 20.01
CA GLU A 493 -1.11 5.43 20.31
C GLU A 493 -1.91 5.80 19.05
N SER A 494 -1.41 6.71 18.22
CA SER A 494 -2.05 7.07 16.94
C SER A 494 -2.12 5.88 15.97
N LEU A 495 -1.04 5.09 15.86
CA LEU A 495 -1.01 3.90 15.02
C LEU A 495 -1.99 2.83 15.52
N ASP A 496 -2.10 2.63 16.82
CA ASP A 496 -3.07 1.69 17.40
C ASP A 496 -4.51 2.16 17.16
N ALA A 497 -4.81 3.45 17.31
CA ALA A 497 -6.11 4.02 16.97
C ALA A 497 -6.45 3.84 15.48
N GLN A 498 -5.49 4.07 14.57
CA GLN A 498 -5.68 3.85 13.14
C GLN A 498 -5.91 2.37 12.80
N ALA A 499 -5.18 1.46 13.44
CA ALA A 499 -5.38 0.01 13.28
C ALA A 499 -6.78 -0.43 13.75
N HIS A 500 -7.26 0.11 14.88
CA HIS A 500 -8.61 -0.14 15.36
C HIS A 500 -9.68 0.40 14.39
N ALA A 501 -9.49 1.61 13.87
CA ALA A 501 -10.41 2.20 12.89
C ALA A 501 -10.46 1.38 11.58
N LEU A 502 -9.31 0.92 11.08
CA LEU A 502 -9.24 0.02 9.93
C LEU A 502 -9.97 -1.30 10.20
N THR A 503 -9.76 -1.89 11.38
CA THR A 503 -10.44 -3.12 11.79
C THR A 503 -11.95 -2.93 11.88
N GLU A 504 -12.43 -1.77 12.34
CA GLU A 504 -13.86 -1.45 12.35
C GLU A 504 -14.43 -1.31 10.94
N ILE A 505 -13.74 -0.59 10.04
CA ILE A 505 -14.15 -0.41 8.64
C ILE A 505 -14.23 -1.76 7.93
N VAL A 506 -13.19 -2.58 8.04
CA VAL A 506 -13.15 -3.93 7.45
C VAL A 506 -14.19 -4.84 8.10
N GLY A 507 -14.43 -4.69 9.41
CA GLY A 507 -15.43 -5.44 10.16
C GLY A 507 -16.88 -5.20 9.70
N ARG A 508 -17.15 -4.10 8.97
CA ARG A 508 -18.45 -3.88 8.31
C ARG A 508 -18.67 -4.82 7.13
N PHE A 509 -17.59 -5.33 6.52
CA PHE A 509 -17.66 -6.29 5.43
C PHE A 509 -17.78 -7.72 5.98
N ARG A 510 -18.87 -8.41 5.64
CA ARG A 510 -19.07 -9.82 6.00
C ARG A 510 -18.31 -10.69 5.00
N THR A 511 -17.17 -11.23 5.40
CA THR A 511 -16.36 -12.07 4.53
C THR A 511 -16.81 -13.55 4.50
N GLY A 512 -17.80 -13.94 5.32
CA GLY A 512 -18.27 -15.33 5.43
C GLY A 512 -17.30 -16.27 6.14
N VAL A 513 -16.09 -15.79 6.41
CA VAL A 513 -15.16 -16.37 7.35
C VAL A 513 -15.55 -15.81 8.71
N GLU A 514 -16.22 -16.61 9.54
CA GLU A 514 -16.09 -16.40 10.98
C GLU A 514 -14.60 -16.56 11.26
N VAL A 515 -13.89 -15.43 11.32
CA VAL A 515 -12.61 -15.37 12.01
C VAL A 515 -12.99 -15.75 13.42
N ARG A 516 -12.88 -17.05 13.71
CA ARG A 516 -13.02 -17.60 15.05
C ARG A 516 -12.04 -16.78 15.84
N ARG A 517 -12.55 -15.76 16.55
CA ARG A 517 -11.83 -15.06 17.60
C ARG A 517 -11.42 -16.19 18.51
N THR A 518 -10.19 -16.67 18.33
CA THR A 518 -9.49 -17.38 19.37
C THR A 518 -9.47 -16.36 20.48
N ALA A 519 -10.43 -16.55 21.39
CA ALA A 519 -10.56 -15.77 22.60
C ALA A 519 -9.15 -15.61 23.14
N ALA A 520 -8.81 -14.35 23.43
CA ALA A 520 -7.56 -13.91 23.99
C ALA A 520 -6.82 -15.05 24.69
N ALA A 521 -5.60 -15.32 24.21
CA ALA A 521 -4.68 -16.25 24.82
C ALA A 521 -4.77 -16.14 26.36
N PRO A 522 -4.77 -17.26 27.10
CA PRO A 522 -4.58 -17.17 28.53
C PRO A 522 -3.27 -16.39 28.69
N LYS A 523 -3.29 -15.32 29.50
CA LYS A 523 -2.08 -14.64 29.96
C LYS A 523 -1.21 -15.73 30.59
N ALA A 524 -0.34 -16.34 29.79
CA ALA A 524 0.80 -17.09 30.27
C ALA A 524 1.63 -16.01 30.92
N ARG A 525 1.43 -15.90 32.24
CA ARG A 525 2.31 -15.23 33.16
C ARG A 525 3.63 -15.98 33.02
N THR A 526 4.43 -15.57 32.04
CA THR A 526 5.83 -15.93 31.98
C THR A 526 6.41 -15.24 33.19
N THR A 527 6.39 -15.94 34.32
CA THR A 527 7.34 -15.74 35.39
C THR A 527 8.70 -15.85 34.74
N VAL A 528 9.23 -14.72 34.28
CA VAL A 528 10.67 -14.51 34.26
C VAL A 528 11.05 -14.77 35.70
N THR A 529 11.55 -15.97 35.96
CA THR A 529 12.31 -16.26 37.17
C THR A 529 13.46 -15.27 37.15
N ALA A 530 13.27 -14.15 37.85
CA ALA A 530 14.34 -13.27 38.24
C ALA A 530 15.37 -14.18 38.92
N HIS A 531 16.50 -14.35 38.24
CA HIS A 531 17.70 -14.80 38.93
C HIS A 531 17.89 -13.83 40.10
N PRO A 532 17.96 -14.32 41.35
CA PRO A 532 18.25 -13.42 42.46
C PRO A 532 19.63 -12.81 42.21
N ALA A 533 19.69 -11.47 42.23
CA ALA A 533 20.94 -10.75 42.28
C ALA A 533 21.83 -11.36 43.37
N PRO A 534 23.12 -11.64 43.10
CA PRO A 534 24.01 -12.11 44.14
C PRO A 534 24.18 -10.99 45.16
N LYS A 535 23.74 -11.25 46.39
CA LYS A 535 24.01 -10.39 47.54
C LYS A 535 25.52 -10.16 47.63
N MET A 536 25.97 -8.91 47.53
CA MET A 536 27.30 -8.51 47.95
C MET A 536 27.46 -8.82 49.44
N ALA A 537 28.18 -9.89 49.75
CA ALA A 537 28.72 -10.11 51.07
C ALA A 537 29.96 -9.24 51.25
N LYS A 538 29.86 -8.28 52.19
CA LYS A 538 31.03 -7.64 52.79
C LYS A 538 31.81 -8.71 53.56
N ASN A 539 33.05 -8.99 53.15
CA ASN A 539 34.25 -9.04 54.01
C ASN A 539 35.38 -9.84 53.36
N GLY A 540 36.61 -9.35 53.58
CA GLY A 540 37.76 -10.21 53.83
C GLY A 540 38.80 -10.26 52.73
N HIS A 541 39.93 -9.59 52.98
CA HIS A 541 41.18 -9.71 52.22
C HIS A 541 41.54 -11.15 51.86
N ALA A 542 41.88 -11.39 50.58
CA ALA A 542 42.75 -12.49 50.19
C ALA A 542 43.53 -12.13 48.91
N ALA A 543 44.82 -12.44 48.98
CA ALA A 543 45.92 -12.12 48.10
C ALA A 543 45.71 -12.22 46.57
N LEU A 544 46.28 -11.24 45.88
CA LEU A 544 46.56 -11.18 44.45
C LEU A 544 47.37 -12.41 43.98
N LYS A 545 46.85 -13.13 42.98
CA LYS A 545 47.66 -13.98 42.10
C LYS A 545 47.78 -13.30 40.73
N ARG A 546 49.02 -12.98 40.36
CA ARG A 546 49.43 -12.52 39.02
C ARG A 546 49.24 -13.65 37.99
N PRO A 547 48.86 -13.30 36.75
CA PRO A 547 49.32 -14.02 35.56
C PRO A 547 50.44 -13.24 34.87
N SER A 548 51.42 -14.00 34.40
CA SER A 548 52.59 -13.61 33.62
C SER A 548 52.27 -13.40 32.14
N ALA A 549 53.19 -12.68 31.48
CA ALA A 549 53.53 -12.73 30.06
C ALA A 549 52.74 -11.82 29.09
N ARG A 550 53.27 -10.59 28.97
CA ARG A 550 53.74 -9.94 27.74
C ARG A 550 53.35 -10.66 26.43
N GLN A 551 52.42 -10.05 25.69
CA GLN A 551 52.26 -10.26 24.26
C GLN A 551 52.29 -8.87 23.60
N GLU A 552 53.40 -8.60 22.91
CA GLU A 552 53.54 -7.47 21.99
C GLU A 552 52.51 -7.62 20.86
N LEU A 553 51.55 -6.69 20.80
CA LEU A 553 50.73 -6.47 19.62
C LEU A 553 51.39 -5.37 18.79
N ALA A 554 52.08 -5.80 17.74
CA ALA A 554 52.61 -4.96 16.68
C ALA A 554 51.46 -4.23 15.98
N ILE A 555 51.50 -2.89 16.00
CA ILE A 555 50.59 -2.04 15.24
C ILE A 555 51.05 -2.05 13.78
N ALA A 556 50.39 -2.86 12.95
CA ALA A 556 50.50 -2.75 11.50
C ALA A 556 49.71 -1.52 11.03
N LYS A 557 50.40 -0.51 10.51
CA LYS A 557 49.79 0.61 9.77
C LYS A 557 49.19 0.07 8.47
N GLN A 558 47.86 0.07 8.36
CA GLN A 558 47.18 0.05 7.06
C GLN A 558 46.83 1.49 6.66
N PRO A 559 47.01 1.87 5.38
CA PRO A 559 46.63 3.19 4.88
C PRO A 559 45.11 3.28 4.65
N VAL A 560 44.56 4.42 5.04
CA VAL A 560 43.18 4.85 4.78
C VAL A 560 43.00 5.08 3.28
N PRO A 561 41.92 4.58 2.63
CA PRO A 561 41.59 4.94 1.27
C PRO A 561 40.99 6.35 1.23
N THR A 562 41.52 7.19 0.34
CA THR A 562 40.99 8.52 0.01
C THR A 562 39.60 8.41 -0.63
N PRO A 563 38.62 9.26 -0.26
CA PRO A 563 37.40 9.42 -1.03
C PRO A 563 37.69 10.12 -2.35
N LYS A 564 37.14 9.59 -3.45
CA LYS A 564 37.08 10.27 -4.74
C LYS A 564 36.18 11.50 -4.62
N SER A 565 36.64 12.59 -5.22
CA SER A 565 35.86 13.78 -5.54
C SER A 565 34.83 13.46 -6.61
N ASP A 566 33.54 13.52 -6.26
CA ASP A 566 32.48 13.82 -7.22
C ASP A 566 32.13 15.30 -7.05
N ASP A 567 32.58 16.04 -8.05
CA ASP A 567 32.14 17.38 -8.39
C ASP A 567 30.84 17.21 -9.19
N ASP A 568 29.74 17.76 -8.69
CA ASP A 568 28.69 18.39 -9.49
C ASP A 568 27.69 19.05 -8.54
N GLY A 569 27.86 20.37 -8.40
CA GLY A 569 26.96 21.22 -7.66
C GLY A 569 25.62 21.43 -8.37
N ASN A 570 24.56 21.63 -7.59
CA ASN A 570 23.55 22.66 -7.87
C ASN A 570 22.65 22.87 -6.65
N TRP A 571 22.87 23.94 -5.88
CA TRP A 571 21.84 24.55 -5.05
C TRP A 571 22.03 26.07 -5.08
N GLU A 572 21.32 26.72 -6.00
CA GLU A 572 21.07 28.15 -5.96
C GLU A 572 19.77 28.47 -5.20
N ALA A 573 19.90 29.50 -4.35
CA ALA A 573 18.91 30.52 -4.00
C ALA A 573 17.86 30.27 -2.88
N PHE A 574 18.18 30.90 -1.74
CA PHE A 574 17.37 31.71 -0.80
C PHE A 574 16.14 31.14 -0.11
#